data_AF-A0A950LN70-F1
#
_entry.id   AF-A0A950LN70-F1
#
_cell.length_a   1.000
_cell.length_b   1.000
_cell.length_c   1.000
_cell.angle_alpha   90.00
_cell.angle_beta   90.00
_cell.angle_gamma   90.00
#
_symmetry.space_group_name_H-M   'P 1'
#
loop_
_entity.id
_entity.type
_entity.pdbx_description
1 polymer ?
#
loop_
_entity_poly.entity_id
_entity_poly.type
_entity_poly.pdbx_seq_one_letter_code
_entity_poly.pdbx_strand_id
1 'polypeptide(L)'
;DDQAIAGLDQQIAATEATITSRSAAIRTQAIRSYVDEGAQTAGTTFLTGSANGVQAAAEYQSIAVGNITTQIDRLRTAQQTLQGQRAQLATRESADQTERTTQASSLSAADQTAQQLASAHAEVTGQLATAVASAQAAQRSAALAALAAAQRRAVHAASPASSGVAAADVASVPVGSGVDPPLPPFLQCVVQAESGGNYGAVSPNGEYMGAFQFSQPTWNFAAQEAGRPDLIGVPPNLASKADQDTLAVVLYNLDGEQPWLGDRCSS
;
A
#
# COMPACT_ATOMS: atom_id res chain seq x y z
N ASP A 1 -7.76 2.18 18.55
CA ASP A 1 -8.29 2.97 19.69
C ASP A 1 -9.66 2.55 20.21
N ASP A 2 -10.50 1.87 19.42
CA ASP A 2 -11.86 1.46 19.81
C ASP A 2 -11.98 0.71 21.15
N GLN A 3 -11.04 -0.20 21.46
CA GLN A 3 -11.05 -0.91 22.75
C GLN A 3 -10.81 0.02 23.95
N ALA A 4 -10.03 1.08 23.74
CA ALA A 4 -9.68 2.03 24.79
C ALA A 4 -10.82 3.05 25.03
N ILE A 5 -11.59 3.40 23.99
CA ILE A 5 -12.85 4.17 24.10
C ILE A 5 -13.91 3.32 24.79
N ALA A 6 -14.13 2.08 24.35
CA ALA A 6 -15.08 1.16 24.99
C ALA A 6 -14.76 0.93 26.48
N GLY A 7 -13.48 0.85 26.83
CA GLY A 7 -13.05 0.77 28.22
C GLY A 7 -13.36 2.03 29.04
N LEU A 8 -13.26 3.22 28.45
CA LEU A 8 -13.67 4.48 29.10
C LEU A 8 -15.19 4.57 29.27
N ASP A 9 -15.96 4.16 28.26
CA ASP A 9 -17.42 4.14 28.34
C ASP A 9 -17.93 3.22 29.46
N GLN A 10 -17.30 2.04 29.61
CA GLN A 10 -17.61 1.12 30.72
C GLN A 10 -17.29 1.75 32.08
N GLN A 11 -16.18 2.47 32.20
CA GLN A 11 -15.82 3.17 33.44
C GLN A 11 -16.80 4.31 33.75
N ILE A 12 -17.21 5.08 32.74
CA ILE A 12 -18.23 6.13 32.87
C ILE A 12 -19.54 5.54 33.40
N ALA A 13 -20.02 4.45 32.77
CA ALA A 13 -21.23 3.77 33.19
C ALA A 13 -21.14 3.24 34.64
N ALA A 14 -19.99 2.69 35.04
CA ALA A 14 -19.75 2.23 36.41
C ALA A 14 -19.74 3.39 37.42
N THR A 15 -19.15 4.53 37.05
CA THR A 15 -19.16 5.75 37.89
C THR A 15 -20.58 6.32 38.02
N GLU A 16 -21.37 6.34 36.95
CA GLU A 16 -22.77 6.78 36.96
C GLU A 16 -23.65 5.89 37.85
N ALA A 17 -23.47 4.57 37.78
CA ALA A 17 -24.13 3.63 38.69
C ALA A 17 -23.75 3.89 40.15
N THR A 18 -22.48 4.17 40.42
CA THR A 18 -21.97 4.54 41.75
C THR A 18 -22.61 5.82 42.27
N ILE A 19 -22.71 6.87 41.44
CA ILE A 19 -23.37 8.15 41.78
C ILE A 19 -24.83 7.89 42.16
N THR A 20 -25.54 7.07 41.38
CA THR A 20 -26.95 6.73 41.61
C THR A 20 -27.14 6.02 42.95
N SER A 21 -26.34 4.97 43.20
CA SER A 21 -26.37 4.21 44.45
C SER A 21 -26.06 5.08 45.67
N ARG A 22 -25.01 5.92 45.60
CA ARG A 22 -24.63 6.82 46.69
C ARG A 22 -25.68 7.89 46.96
N SER A 23 -26.27 8.45 45.91
CA SER A 23 -27.37 9.41 46.05
C SER A 23 -28.57 8.81 46.79
N ALA A 24 -28.90 7.54 46.51
CA ALA A 24 -29.96 6.82 47.22
C ALA A 24 -29.59 6.55 48.70
N ALA A 25 -28.34 6.20 48.98
CA ALA A 25 -27.85 6.00 50.34
C ALA A 25 -27.91 7.29 51.18
N ILE A 26 -27.48 8.42 50.62
CA ILE A 26 -27.56 9.74 51.27
C ILE A 26 -29.01 10.08 51.60
N ARG A 27 -29.94 9.90 50.66
CA ARG A 27 -31.39 10.14 50.89
C ARG A 27 -31.92 9.28 52.04
N THR A 28 -31.62 7.98 52.01
CA THR A 28 -32.08 7.04 53.05
C THR A 28 -31.55 7.42 54.42
N GLN A 29 -30.28 7.82 54.50
CA GLN A 29 -29.63 8.17 55.76
C GLN A 29 -30.11 9.52 56.29
N ALA A 30 -30.34 10.51 55.42
CA ALA A 30 -30.92 11.79 55.80
C ALA A 30 -32.35 11.63 56.36
N ILE A 31 -33.18 10.77 55.74
CA ILE A 31 -34.54 10.48 56.24
C ILE A 31 -34.47 9.84 57.64
N ARG A 32 -33.60 8.86 57.86
CA ARG A 32 -33.43 8.23 59.19
C ARG A 32 -33.01 9.24 60.24
N SER A 33 -31.99 10.05 59.96
CA SER A 33 -31.54 11.10 60.87
C SER A 33 -32.66 12.09 61.22
N TYR A 34 -33.47 12.50 60.24
CA TYR A 34 -34.60 13.40 60.46
C TYR A 34 -35.71 12.76 61.33
N VAL A 35 -36.06 11.50 61.07
CA VAL A 35 -37.07 10.77 61.85
C VAL A 35 -36.60 10.55 63.29
N ASP A 36 -35.35 10.16 63.47
CA ASP A 36 -34.77 9.93 64.79
C ASP A 36 -34.67 11.23 65.60
N GLU A 37 -34.29 12.35 64.98
CA GLU A 37 -34.26 13.68 65.60
C GLU A 37 -35.67 14.20 65.94
N GLY A 38 -36.66 13.97 65.08
CA GLY A 38 -38.07 14.26 65.36
C GLY A 38 -38.64 13.43 66.51
N ALA A 39 -38.27 12.14 66.60
CA ALA A 39 -38.67 11.26 67.69
C ALA A 39 -38.03 11.66 69.04
N GLN A 40 -36.78 12.12 69.02
CA GLN A 40 -36.10 12.66 70.20
C GLN A 40 -36.75 13.96 70.70
N THR A 41 -37.15 14.85 69.77
CA THR A 41 -37.80 16.13 70.10
C THR A 41 -39.22 15.95 70.69
N ALA A 42 -39.93 14.89 70.30
CA ALA A 42 -41.20 14.52 70.92
C ALA A 42 -41.04 13.81 72.28
N GLY A 43 -39.92 13.08 72.49
CA GLY A 43 -39.62 12.34 73.72
C GLY A 43 -39.02 13.18 74.86
N THR A 44 -38.41 14.34 74.56
CA THR A 44 -37.80 15.25 75.55
C THR A 44 -38.80 15.94 76.46
N THR A 45 -40.09 15.94 76.12
CA THR A 45 -41.13 16.47 77.03
C THR A 45 -41.58 15.45 78.09
N PHE A 46 -41.17 14.18 78.01
CA PHE A 46 -41.72 13.13 78.90
C PHE A 46 -40.71 12.38 79.78
N LEU A 47 -39.40 12.46 79.55
CA LEU A 47 -38.42 11.63 80.27
C LEU A 47 -37.31 12.46 80.93
N THR A 48 -37.67 13.17 82.00
CA THR A 48 -36.71 13.61 83.01
C THR A 48 -36.27 12.41 83.86
N GLY A 49 -35.19 11.73 83.48
CA GLY A 49 -34.60 10.72 84.36
C GLY A 49 -33.62 9.70 83.77
N SER A 50 -32.58 10.09 83.02
CA SER A 50 -31.27 9.40 83.06
C SER A 50 -30.23 10.13 82.20
N ALA A 51 -29.08 10.50 82.79
CA ALA A 51 -27.93 11.06 82.07
C ALA A 51 -27.43 10.13 80.93
N ASN A 52 -27.68 8.82 81.06
CA ASN A 52 -27.30 7.81 80.07
C ASN A 52 -28.09 7.93 78.74
N GLY A 53 -29.31 8.46 78.76
CA GLY A 53 -30.13 8.62 77.53
C GLY A 53 -29.67 9.78 76.66
N VAL A 54 -29.23 10.88 77.29
CA VAL A 54 -28.70 12.07 76.60
C VAL A 54 -27.33 11.79 75.98
N GLN A 55 -26.49 10.99 76.66
CA GLN A 55 -25.16 10.63 76.16
C GLN A 55 -25.25 9.67 74.95
N ALA A 56 -26.15 8.68 74.98
CA ALA A 56 -26.41 7.81 73.84
C ALA A 56 -26.95 8.60 72.63
N ALA A 57 -27.92 9.50 72.85
CA ALA A 57 -28.47 10.36 71.79
C ALA A 57 -27.37 11.21 71.09
N ALA A 58 -26.48 11.82 71.87
CA ALA A 58 -25.36 12.60 71.35
C ALA A 58 -24.35 11.75 70.54
N GLU A 59 -24.05 10.54 70.99
CA GLU A 59 -23.19 9.60 70.27
C GLU A 59 -23.82 9.15 68.94
N TYR A 60 -25.10 8.78 68.93
CA TYR A 60 -25.83 8.41 67.71
C TYR A 60 -25.90 9.56 66.70
N GLN A 61 -26.12 10.79 67.17
CA GLN A 61 -26.17 11.97 66.30
C GLN A 61 -24.80 12.27 65.66
N SER A 62 -23.70 12.11 66.41
CA SER A 62 -22.34 12.28 65.87
C SER A 62 -22.00 11.23 64.80
N ILE A 63 -22.42 9.98 64.99
CA ILE A 63 -22.21 8.87 64.04
C ILE A 63 -23.06 9.08 62.79
N ALA A 64 -24.30 9.54 62.92
CA ALA A 64 -25.19 9.79 61.79
C ALA A 64 -24.67 10.93 60.90
N VAL A 65 -24.29 12.07 61.50
CA VAL A 65 -23.74 13.23 60.77
C VAL A 65 -22.40 12.88 60.13
N GLY A 66 -21.49 12.20 60.84
CA GLY A 66 -20.20 11.77 60.29
C GLY A 66 -20.33 10.83 59.08
N ASN A 67 -21.32 9.93 59.09
CA ASN A 67 -21.60 9.04 57.96
C ASN A 67 -22.17 9.79 56.75
N ILE A 68 -23.08 10.77 56.96
CA ILE A 68 -23.64 11.57 55.87
C ILE A 68 -22.53 12.38 55.18
N THR A 69 -21.67 13.06 55.93
CA THR A 69 -20.53 13.83 55.38
C THR A 69 -19.62 12.94 54.54
N THR A 70 -19.27 11.75 55.04
CA THR A 70 -18.45 10.78 54.31
C THR A 70 -19.10 10.34 52.99
N GLN A 71 -20.43 10.14 52.96
CA GLN A 71 -21.13 9.76 51.73
C GLN A 71 -21.23 10.92 50.73
N ILE A 72 -21.42 12.15 51.21
CA ILE A 72 -21.41 13.36 50.38
C ILE A 72 -20.03 13.55 49.74
N ASP A 73 -18.95 13.40 50.51
CA ASP A 73 -17.58 13.53 49.98
C ASP A 73 -17.31 12.48 48.91
N ARG A 74 -17.68 11.22 49.15
CA ARG A 74 -17.55 10.15 48.15
C ARG A 74 -18.40 10.38 46.90
N LEU A 75 -19.59 10.97 47.04
CA LEU A 75 -20.42 11.36 45.89
C LEU A 75 -19.75 12.47 45.08
N ARG A 76 -19.23 13.51 45.75
CA ARG A 76 -18.48 14.60 45.11
C ARG A 76 -17.26 14.06 44.36
N THR A 77 -16.51 13.15 44.96
CA THR A 77 -15.39 12.46 44.29
C THR A 77 -15.86 11.74 43.04
N ALA A 78 -16.94 10.94 43.12
CA ALA A 78 -17.46 10.22 41.94
C ALA A 78 -17.91 11.18 40.82
N GLN A 79 -18.53 12.32 41.16
CA GLN A 79 -18.91 13.35 40.19
C GLN A 79 -17.68 13.99 39.52
N GLN A 80 -16.63 14.29 40.28
CA GLN A 80 -15.36 14.79 39.74
C GLN A 80 -14.69 13.76 38.82
N THR A 81 -14.67 12.48 39.22
CA THR A 81 -14.16 11.38 38.39
C THR A 81 -14.92 11.28 37.07
N LEU A 82 -16.26 11.33 37.11
CA LEU A 82 -17.10 11.28 35.91
C LEU A 82 -16.80 12.44 34.95
N GLN A 83 -16.64 13.66 35.48
CA GLN A 83 -16.28 14.82 34.66
C GLN A 83 -14.91 14.64 33.99
N GLY A 84 -13.93 14.12 34.73
CA GLY A 84 -12.61 13.80 34.17
C GLY A 84 -12.66 12.74 33.08
N GLN A 85 -13.40 11.65 33.30
CA GLN A 85 -13.58 10.58 32.32
C GLN A 85 -14.25 11.08 31.02
N ARG A 86 -15.29 11.92 31.14
CA ARG A 86 -15.95 12.53 29.97
C ARG A 86 -15.03 13.46 29.18
N ALA A 87 -14.19 14.23 29.86
CA ALA A 87 -13.19 15.08 29.20
C ALA A 87 -12.12 14.24 28.47
N GLN A 88 -11.71 13.11 29.05
CA GLN A 88 -10.79 12.18 28.40
C GLN A 88 -11.41 11.54 27.15
N LEU A 89 -12.68 11.13 27.22
CA LEU A 89 -13.41 10.59 26.07
C LEU A 89 -13.48 11.61 24.92
N ALA A 90 -13.93 12.84 25.19
CA ALA A 90 -14.00 13.89 24.18
C ALA A 90 -12.64 14.23 23.55
N THR A 91 -11.56 14.17 24.36
CA THR A 91 -10.20 14.38 23.86
C THR A 91 -9.78 13.26 22.90
N ARG A 92 -10.12 12.01 23.21
CA ARG A 92 -9.82 10.87 22.33
C ARG A 92 -10.62 10.90 21.05
N GLU A 93 -11.92 11.19 21.12
CA GLU A 93 -12.77 11.31 19.93
C GLU A 93 -12.25 12.39 18.97
N SER A 94 -11.78 13.52 19.48
CA SER A 94 -11.20 14.57 18.63
C SER A 94 -9.83 14.19 18.04
N ALA A 95 -9.01 13.44 18.77
CA ALA A 95 -7.76 12.88 18.26
C ALA A 95 -8.01 11.86 17.13
N ASP A 96 -8.92 10.90 17.35
CA ASP A 96 -9.31 9.89 16.34
C ASP A 96 -9.87 10.56 15.07
N GLN A 97 -10.70 11.60 15.22
CA GLN A 97 -11.23 12.34 14.08
C GLN A 97 -10.13 13.06 13.29
N THR A 98 -9.16 13.63 14.00
CA THR A 98 -8.00 14.28 13.38
C THR A 98 -7.17 13.26 12.62
N GLU A 99 -6.88 12.11 13.24
CA GLU A 99 -6.10 11.03 12.61
C GLU A 99 -6.78 10.50 11.34
N ARG A 100 -8.09 10.25 11.38
CA ARG A 100 -8.87 9.85 10.20
C ARG A 100 -8.78 10.89 9.08
N THR A 101 -8.85 12.17 9.43
CA THR A 101 -8.74 13.27 8.45
C THR A 101 -7.33 13.34 7.86
N THR A 102 -6.30 13.23 8.69
CA THR A 102 -4.91 13.15 8.24
C THR A 102 -4.69 11.96 7.31
N GLN A 103 -5.18 10.77 7.67
CA GLN A 103 -5.07 9.57 6.85
C GLN A 103 -5.77 9.76 5.49
N ALA A 104 -6.99 10.30 5.48
CA ALA A 104 -7.72 10.58 4.24
C ALA A 104 -6.95 11.60 3.35
N SER A 105 -6.33 12.62 3.95
CA SER A 105 -5.49 13.57 3.22
C SER A 105 -4.22 12.93 2.65
N SER A 106 -3.59 12.02 3.40
CA SER A 106 -2.42 11.27 2.94
C SER A 106 -2.74 10.33 1.78
N LEU A 107 -3.90 9.65 1.83
CA LEU A 107 -4.38 8.83 0.71
C LEU A 107 -4.65 9.67 -0.54
N SER A 108 -5.34 10.81 -0.39
CA SER A 108 -5.59 11.73 -1.52
C SER A 108 -4.28 12.28 -2.11
N ALA A 109 -3.29 12.59 -1.27
CA ALA A 109 -1.97 13.03 -1.73
C ALA A 109 -1.24 11.90 -2.49
N ALA A 110 -1.31 10.66 -1.99
CA ALA A 110 -0.73 9.49 -2.66
C ALA A 110 -1.39 9.25 -4.03
N ASP A 111 -2.71 9.35 -4.13
CA ASP A 111 -3.43 9.23 -5.40
C ASP A 111 -3.03 10.32 -6.40
N GLN A 112 -2.89 11.56 -5.94
CA GLN A 112 -2.41 12.67 -6.78
C GLN A 112 -0.99 12.41 -7.28
N THR A 113 -0.09 11.95 -6.41
CA THR A 113 1.27 11.57 -6.81
C THR A 113 1.26 10.42 -7.81
N ALA A 114 0.44 9.38 -7.61
CA ALA A 114 0.31 8.27 -8.55
C ALA A 114 -0.17 8.75 -9.94
N GLN A 115 -1.15 9.65 -9.98
CA GLN A 115 -1.63 10.26 -11.23
C GLN A 115 -0.56 11.11 -11.91
N GLN A 116 0.21 11.89 -11.14
CA GLN A 116 1.33 12.67 -11.65
C GLN A 116 2.39 11.75 -12.28
N LEU A 117 2.78 10.68 -11.59
CA LEU A 117 3.74 9.70 -12.12
C LEU A 117 3.20 9.03 -13.39
N ALA A 118 1.93 8.64 -13.42
CA ALA A 118 1.30 8.05 -14.61
C ALA A 118 1.33 9.03 -15.81
N SER A 119 1.04 10.31 -15.59
CA SER A 119 1.10 11.33 -16.63
C SER A 119 2.52 11.60 -17.11
N ALA A 120 3.49 11.67 -16.20
CA ALA A 120 4.90 11.86 -16.52
C ALA A 120 5.46 10.66 -17.30
N HIS A 121 5.08 9.44 -16.90
CA HIS A 121 5.42 8.23 -17.63
C HIS A 121 4.86 8.28 -19.06
N ALA A 122 3.57 8.59 -19.23
CA ALA A 122 2.96 8.70 -20.55
C ALA A 122 3.62 9.78 -21.43
N GLU A 123 4.02 10.91 -20.84
CA GLU A 123 4.75 11.96 -21.56
C GLU A 123 6.12 11.47 -22.03
N VAL A 124 6.91 10.87 -21.13
CA VAL A 124 8.24 10.33 -21.46
C VAL A 124 8.14 9.22 -22.51
N THR A 125 7.17 8.31 -22.38
CA THR A 125 6.90 7.28 -23.40
C THR A 125 6.57 7.91 -24.76
N GLY A 126 5.73 8.96 -24.78
CA GLY A 126 5.40 9.67 -26.01
C GLY A 126 6.60 10.40 -26.65
N GLN A 127 7.42 11.04 -25.82
CA GLN A 127 8.67 11.68 -26.26
C GLN A 127 9.66 10.64 -26.82
N LEU A 128 9.83 9.51 -26.14
CA LEU A 128 10.69 8.42 -26.57
C LEU A 128 10.22 7.82 -27.90
N ALA A 129 8.92 7.54 -28.04
CA ALA A 129 8.34 7.04 -29.29
C ALA A 129 8.61 8.00 -30.46
N THR A 130 8.48 9.31 -30.23
CA THR A 130 8.78 10.35 -31.23
C THR A 130 10.27 10.37 -31.58
N ALA A 131 11.16 10.30 -30.58
CA ALA A 131 12.60 10.25 -30.78
C ALA A 131 13.01 9.02 -31.59
N VAL A 132 12.50 7.83 -31.23
CA VAL A 132 12.76 6.57 -31.94
C VAL A 132 12.27 6.65 -33.39
N ALA A 133 11.06 7.16 -33.64
CA ALA A 133 10.54 7.34 -34.99
C ALA A 133 11.43 8.28 -35.83
N SER A 134 11.90 9.38 -35.24
CA SER A 134 12.80 10.32 -35.91
C SER A 134 14.17 9.70 -36.25
N ALA A 135 14.73 8.89 -35.33
CA ALA A 135 16.00 8.19 -35.53
C ALA A 135 15.88 7.13 -36.64
N GLN A 136 14.80 6.35 -36.66
CA GLN A 136 14.54 5.36 -37.71
C GLN A 136 14.38 6.02 -39.08
N ALA A 137 13.68 7.17 -39.17
CA ALA A 137 13.54 7.91 -40.41
C ALA A 137 14.90 8.43 -40.93
N ALA A 138 15.76 8.94 -40.04
CA ALA A 138 17.11 9.38 -40.38
C ALA A 138 18.02 8.21 -40.82
N GLN A 139 17.92 7.05 -40.18
CA GLN A 139 18.68 5.86 -40.57
C GLN A 139 18.24 5.34 -41.95
N ARG A 140 16.93 5.33 -42.24
CA ARG A 140 16.41 4.94 -43.57
C ARG A 140 16.90 5.88 -44.67
N SER A 141 16.89 7.19 -44.44
CA SER A 141 17.39 8.16 -45.43
C SER A 141 18.89 8.03 -45.65
N ALA A 142 19.67 7.79 -44.59
CA ALA A 142 21.11 7.51 -44.68
C ALA A 142 21.41 6.21 -45.44
N ALA A 143 20.65 5.15 -45.19
CA ALA A 143 20.79 3.87 -45.89
C ALA A 143 20.50 4.00 -47.40
N LEU A 144 19.43 4.70 -47.77
CA LEU A 144 19.10 4.98 -49.17
C LEU A 144 20.19 5.84 -49.85
N ALA A 145 20.72 6.84 -49.16
CA ALA A 145 21.82 7.66 -49.67
C ALA A 145 23.12 6.85 -49.88
N ALA A 146 23.42 5.93 -48.96
CA ALA A 146 24.57 5.02 -49.07
C ALA A 146 24.44 4.07 -50.28
N LEU A 147 23.25 3.50 -50.49
CA LEU A 147 22.96 2.66 -51.67
C LEU A 147 23.11 3.46 -52.97
N ALA A 148 22.57 4.68 -53.05
CA ALA A 148 22.70 5.54 -54.21
C ALA A 148 24.16 5.96 -54.47
N ALA A 149 24.97 6.13 -53.43
CA ALA A 149 26.40 6.38 -53.57
C ALA A 149 27.18 5.14 -54.06
N ALA A 150 26.82 3.96 -53.57
CA ALA A 150 27.41 2.69 -54.02
C ALA A 150 27.10 2.40 -55.50
N GLN A 151 25.85 2.58 -55.93
CA GLN A 151 25.45 2.43 -57.34
C GLN A 151 26.24 3.38 -58.26
N ARG A 152 26.37 4.66 -57.88
CA ARG A 152 27.17 5.64 -58.65
C ARG A 152 28.64 5.23 -58.79
N ARG A 153 29.24 4.68 -57.72
CA ARG A 153 30.61 4.15 -57.76
C ARG A 153 30.74 2.93 -58.68
N ALA A 154 29.80 2.00 -58.64
CA ALA A 154 29.81 0.81 -59.50
C ALA A 154 29.71 1.17 -61.00
N VAL A 155 28.85 2.13 -61.36
CA VAL A 155 28.73 2.62 -62.76
C VAL A 155 30.02 3.28 -63.25
N HIS A 156 30.73 4.03 -62.40
CA HIS A 156 32.02 4.62 -62.76
C HIS A 156 33.13 3.56 -62.92
N ALA A 157 33.08 2.47 -62.15
CA ALA A 157 34.03 1.36 -62.26
C ALA A 157 33.76 0.44 -63.47
N ALA A 158 32.52 0.40 -63.98
CA ALA A 158 32.10 -0.43 -65.11
C ALA A 158 32.23 0.25 -66.49
N SER A 159 32.74 1.49 -66.55
CA SER A 159 33.14 2.09 -67.83
C SER A 159 34.34 1.34 -68.42
N PRO A 160 34.29 0.90 -69.70
CA PRO A 160 35.20 -0.13 -70.20
C PRO A 160 36.58 0.44 -70.51
N ALA A 161 37.61 -0.07 -69.84
CA ALA A 161 38.86 -0.37 -70.50
C ALA A 161 38.69 -1.73 -71.21
N SER A 162 38.90 -1.74 -72.51
CA SER A 162 38.77 -2.89 -73.39
C SER A 162 39.73 -4.03 -73.03
N SER A 163 39.24 -5.25 -73.27
CA SER A 163 39.95 -6.54 -73.48
C SER A 163 40.02 -7.50 -72.29
N GLY A 164 39.35 -8.64 -72.44
CA GLY A 164 39.63 -9.85 -71.65
C GLY A 164 38.40 -10.69 -71.31
N VAL A 165 38.12 -11.70 -72.14
CA VAL A 165 37.17 -12.79 -71.87
C VAL A 165 37.59 -13.60 -70.63
N ALA A 166 36.69 -13.79 -69.67
CA ALA A 166 36.65 -14.98 -68.82
C ALA A 166 35.29 -15.07 -68.08
N ALA A 167 34.58 -16.16 -68.34
CA ALA A 167 33.37 -16.54 -67.62
C ALA A 167 33.70 -16.96 -66.18
N ALA A 168 32.85 -16.60 -65.22
CA ALA A 168 32.70 -17.33 -63.97
C ALA A 168 31.32 -17.10 -63.37
N ASP A 169 30.58 -18.20 -63.34
CA ASP A 169 29.35 -18.49 -62.62
C ASP A 169 29.49 -18.14 -61.13
N VAL A 170 28.53 -17.41 -60.55
CA VAL A 170 28.38 -17.26 -59.10
C VAL A 170 26.91 -17.31 -58.68
N ALA A 171 26.52 -18.54 -58.32
CA ALA A 171 25.61 -18.91 -57.25
C ALA A 171 24.84 -17.80 -56.53
N SER A 172 23.54 -17.78 -56.76
CA SER A 172 22.51 -17.26 -55.87
C SER A 172 22.47 -18.02 -54.53
N VAL A 173 22.53 -17.29 -53.40
CA VAL A 173 22.36 -17.76 -52.01
C VAL A 173 21.41 -16.73 -51.32
N PRO A 174 20.51 -17.11 -50.39
CA PRO A 174 19.09 -17.35 -50.63
C PRO A 174 18.17 -16.34 -49.92
N VAL A 175 16.88 -16.49 -50.17
CA VAL A 175 15.75 -15.90 -49.45
C VAL A 175 15.73 -16.31 -47.97
N GLY A 176 15.64 -15.30 -47.09
CA GLY A 176 14.87 -15.26 -45.85
C GLY A 176 14.88 -16.47 -44.91
N SER A 177 15.87 -16.52 -44.02
CA SER A 177 15.71 -17.18 -42.70
C SER A 177 15.65 -16.07 -41.66
N GLY A 178 14.57 -16.04 -40.86
CA GLY A 178 14.50 -15.21 -39.66
C GLY A 178 15.67 -15.59 -38.75
N VAL A 179 16.65 -14.71 -38.65
CA VAL A 179 17.84 -14.91 -37.84
C VAL A 179 17.44 -14.52 -36.42
N ASP A 180 17.41 -15.50 -35.50
CA ASP A 180 17.31 -15.22 -34.05
C ASP A 180 18.34 -14.12 -33.73
N PRO A 181 17.95 -13.02 -33.07
CA PRO A 181 18.94 -12.06 -32.63
C PRO A 181 19.94 -12.77 -31.71
N PRO A 182 21.26 -12.57 -31.88
CA PRO A 182 22.23 -13.18 -30.98
C PRO A 182 21.96 -12.72 -29.55
N LEU A 183 21.56 -13.66 -28.70
CA LEU A 183 21.32 -13.40 -27.28
C LEU A 183 22.62 -12.94 -26.61
N PRO A 184 22.61 -11.81 -25.88
CA PRO A 184 23.69 -11.44 -24.97
C PRO A 184 24.08 -12.60 -24.04
N PRO A 185 25.36 -12.75 -23.66
CA PRO A 185 25.81 -13.85 -22.78
C PRO A 185 25.03 -13.94 -21.46
N PHE A 186 24.63 -12.81 -20.89
CA PHE A 186 23.76 -12.75 -19.71
C PHE A 186 22.43 -13.47 -19.95
N LEU A 187 21.73 -13.13 -21.03
CA LEU A 187 20.44 -13.72 -21.37
C LEU A 187 20.54 -15.22 -21.69
N GLN A 188 21.67 -15.69 -22.22
CA GLN A 188 21.92 -17.12 -22.39
C GLN A 188 22.01 -17.86 -21.04
N CYS A 189 22.64 -17.24 -20.04
CA CYS A 189 22.66 -17.77 -18.67
C CYS A 189 21.26 -17.76 -18.04
N VAL A 190 20.49 -16.67 -18.22
CA VAL A 190 19.11 -16.55 -17.69
C VAL A 190 18.23 -17.68 -18.21
N VAL A 191 18.25 -17.98 -19.51
CA VAL A 191 17.48 -19.10 -20.09
C VAL A 191 17.79 -20.43 -19.39
N GLN A 192 19.06 -20.67 -19.08
CA GLN A 192 19.46 -21.89 -18.40
C GLN A 192 19.10 -21.89 -16.91
N ALA A 193 19.23 -20.75 -16.23
CA ALA A 193 18.95 -20.61 -14.81
C ALA A 193 17.45 -20.65 -14.47
N GLU A 194 16.62 -20.07 -15.34
CA GLU A 194 15.18 -19.88 -15.10
C GLU A 194 14.35 -21.07 -15.55
N SER A 195 14.67 -21.68 -16.70
CA SER A 195 13.87 -22.74 -17.31
C SER A 195 14.66 -23.98 -17.71
N GLY A 196 15.99 -23.97 -17.54
CA GLY A 196 16.87 -25.03 -18.05
C GLY A 196 16.91 -25.11 -19.58
N GLY A 197 16.60 -24.01 -20.29
CA GLY A 197 16.51 -23.99 -21.76
C GLY A 197 15.13 -24.32 -22.33
N ASN A 198 14.09 -24.41 -21.49
CA ASN A 198 12.75 -24.79 -21.93
C ASN A 198 11.86 -23.57 -22.24
N TYR A 199 11.67 -23.30 -23.53
CA TYR A 199 10.82 -22.22 -24.04
C TYR A 199 9.31 -22.42 -23.83
N GLY A 200 8.88 -23.62 -23.42
CA GLY A 200 7.51 -23.91 -23.03
C GLY A 200 7.30 -23.99 -21.51
N ALA A 201 8.29 -23.59 -20.71
CA ALA A 201 8.22 -23.67 -19.25
C ALA A 201 7.08 -22.84 -18.68
N VAL A 202 6.51 -23.32 -17.59
CA VAL A 202 5.50 -22.62 -16.79
C VAL A 202 5.83 -22.88 -15.33
N SER A 203 5.87 -21.83 -14.52
CA SER A 203 6.12 -21.96 -13.08
C SER A 203 5.01 -22.76 -12.38
N PRO A 204 5.26 -23.38 -11.22
CA PRO A 204 4.25 -24.16 -10.50
C PRO A 204 2.97 -23.39 -10.15
N ASN A 205 3.05 -22.07 -9.99
CA ASN A 205 1.91 -21.18 -9.75
C ASN A 205 1.27 -20.62 -11.04
N GLY A 206 1.82 -20.93 -12.21
CA GLY A 206 1.31 -20.49 -13.52
C GLY A 206 1.57 -19.02 -13.87
N GLU A 207 2.28 -18.28 -13.03
CA GLU A 207 2.46 -16.82 -13.16
C GLU A 207 3.59 -16.42 -14.12
N TYR A 208 4.61 -17.27 -14.23
CA TYR A 208 5.80 -17.03 -15.04
C TYR A 208 5.92 -18.10 -16.12
N MET A 209 6.17 -17.66 -17.34
CA MET A 209 6.05 -18.48 -18.55
C MET A 209 7.25 -18.27 -19.50
N GLY A 210 7.56 -19.31 -20.26
CA GLY A 210 8.59 -19.29 -21.29
C GLY A 210 10.01 -19.41 -20.73
N ALA A 211 11.00 -19.36 -21.62
CA ALA A 211 12.40 -19.63 -21.26
C ALA A 211 12.97 -18.63 -20.25
N PHE A 212 12.50 -17.38 -20.31
CA PHE A 212 12.90 -16.25 -19.47
C PHE A 212 11.97 -16.03 -18.28
N GLN A 213 11.00 -16.93 -18.07
CA GLN A 213 10.04 -16.85 -16.98
C GLN A 213 9.34 -15.48 -16.91
N PHE A 214 8.80 -15.01 -18.03
CA PHE A 214 8.07 -13.74 -18.09
C PHE A 214 6.72 -13.83 -17.37
N SER A 215 6.35 -12.77 -16.66
CA SER A 215 4.94 -12.52 -16.34
C SER A 215 4.19 -12.04 -17.58
N GLN A 216 2.87 -12.29 -17.66
CA GLN A 216 2.07 -11.80 -18.79
C GLN A 216 2.10 -10.26 -18.94
N PRO A 217 2.01 -9.46 -17.84
CA PRO A 217 2.18 -8.00 -17.95
C PRO A 217 3.53 -7.57 -18.51
N THR A 218 4.63 -8.20 -18.04
CA THR A 218 5.99 -7.90 -18.52
C THR A 218 6.15 -8.26 -20.00
N TRP A 219 5.57 -9.38 -20.43
CA TRP A 219 5.56 -9.77 -21.84
C TRP A 219 4.84 -8.75 -22.71
N ASN A 220 3.64 -8.33 -22.30
CA ASN A 220 2.86 -7.35 -23.05
C ASN A 220 3.59 -6.01 -23.14
N PHE A 221 4.25 -5.60 -22.07
CA PHE A 221 5.11 -4.43 -22.05
C PHE A 221 6.27 -4.57 -23.04
N ALA A 222 7.04 -5.65 -22.96
CA ALA A 222 8.16 -5.90 -23.87
C ALA A 222 7.71 -5.98 -25.35
N ALA A 223 6.55 -6.59 -25.62
CA ALA A 223 5.96 -6.67 -26.96
C ALA A 223 5.57 -5.28 -27.50
N GLN A 224 5.01 -4.44 -26.63
CA GLN A 224 4.68 -3.05 -26.97
C GLN A 224 5.95 -2.26 -27.30
N GLU A 225 6.99 -2.38 -26.47
CA GLU A 225 8.27 -1.71 -26.68
C GLU A 225 9.03 -2.24 -27.92
N ALA A 226 8.89 -3.52 -28.23
CA ALA A 226 9.44 -4.13 -29.44
C ALA A 226 8.70 -3.70 -30.72
N GLY A 227 7.59 -2.96 -30.61
CA GLY A 227 6.72 -2.64 -31.75
C GLY A 227 6.07 -3.88 -32.36
N ARG A 228 5.81 -4.91 -31.54
CA ARG A 228 5.21 -6.20 -31.92
C ARG A 228 3.80 -6.33 -31.33
N PRO A 229 2.81 -5.57 -31.83
CA PRO A 229 1.44 -5.64 -31.32
C PRO A 229 0.81 -7.01 -31.55
N ASP A 230 1.32 -7.78 -32.51
CA ASP A 230 0.94 -9.17 -32.77
C ASP A 230 1.28 -10.13 -31.62
N LEU A 231 2.18 -9.74 -30.73
CA LEU A 231 2.58 -10.53 -29.56
C LEU A 231 1.90 -10.10 -28.27
N ILE A 232 1.17 -8.97 -28.26
CA ILE A 232 0.46 -8.50 -27.05
C ILE A 232 -0.71 -9.44 -26.75
N GLY A 233 -0.74 -9.97 -25.52
CA GLY A 233 -1.74 -10.93 -25.06
C GLY A 233 -1.44 -12.38 -25.44
N VAL A 234 -0.36 -12.65 -26.18
CA VAL A 234 0.14 -14.00 -26.41
C VAL A 234 0.85 -14.49 -25.14
N PRO A 235 0.52 -15.69 -24.62
CA PRO A 235 1.27 -16.26 -23.50
C PRO A 235 2.71 -16.57 -23.90
N PRO A 236 3.73 -16.19 -23.10
CA PRO A 236 5.14 -16.36 -23.46
C PRO A 236 5.52 -17.80 -23.84
N ASN A 237 4.97 -18.79 -23.13
CA ASN A 237 5.22 -20.22 -23.37
C ASN A 237 4.59 -20.75 -24.68
N LEU A 238 3.71 -19.99 -25.31
CA LEU A 238 3.11 -20.29 -26.61
C LEU A 238 3.74 -19.50 -27.75
N ALA A 239 4.55 -18.48 -27.44
CA ALA A 239 5.28 -17.69 -28.42
C ALA A 239 6.48 -18.47 -28.96
N SER A 240 6.89 -18.17 -30.20
CA SER A 240 8.05 -18.82 -30.81
C SER A 240 9.33 -18.48 -30.02
N LYS A 241 10.34 -19.34 -30.14
CA LYS A 241 11.67 -19.09 -29.56
C LYS A 241 12.20 -17.71 -29.96
N ALA A 242 12.13 -17.40 -31.26
CA ALA A 242 12.59 -16.14 -31.82
C ALA A 242 11.87 -14.92 -31.22
N ASP A 243 10.56 -15.03 -30.99
CA ASP A 243 9.78 -13.97 -30.36
C ASP A 243 10.16 -13.80 -28.88
N GLN A 244 10.33 -14.90 -28.14
CA GLN A 244 10.75 -14.84 -26.75
C GLN A 244 12.15 -14.20 -26.60
N ASP A 245 13.10 -14.59 -27.45
CA ASP A 245 14.44 -14.01 -27.47
C ASP A 245 14.42 -12.53 -27.87
N THR A 246 13.61 -12.17 -28.86
CA THR A 246 13.45 -10.77 -29.30
C THR A 246 12.93 -9.89 -28.16
N LEU A 247 11.89 -10.33 -27.46
CA LEU A 247 11.32 -9.56 -26.36
C LEU A 247 12.25 -9.52 -25.14
N ALA A 248 13.00 -10.60 -24.88
CA ALA A 248 14.01 -10.61 -23.82
C ALA A 248 15.15 -9.64 -24.10
N VAL A 249 15.64 -9.57 -25.35
CA VAL A 249 16.67 -8.60 -25.74
C VAL A 249 16.15 -7.17 -25.61
N VAL A 250 14.89 -6.92 -26.02
CA VAL A 250 14.27 -5.59 -25.86
C VAL A 250 14.19 -5.22 -24.38
N LEU A 251 13.65 -6.09 -23.54
CA LEU A 251 13.52 -5.82 -22.11
C LEU A 251 14.88 -5.63 -21.42
N TYR A 252 15.89 -6.43 -21.79
CA TYR A 252 17.26 -6.27 -21.31
C TYR A 252 17.89 -4.94 -21.73
N ASN A 253 17.63 -4.46 -22.95
CA ASN A 253 18.13 -3.17 -23.40
C ASN A 253 17.44 -1.99 -22.71
N LEU A 254 16.22 -2.18 -22.17
CA LEU A 254 15.45 -1.16 -21.46
C LEU A 254 15.81 -1.10 -19.97
N ASP A 255 15.77 -2.26 -19.30
CA ASP A 255 15.84 -2.35 -17.83
C ASP A 255 17.13 -3.03 -17.33
N GLY A 256 18.02 -3.43 -18.23
CA GLY A 256 19.25 -4.15 -17.90
C GLY A 256 18.95 -5.53 -17.30
N GLU A 257 19.67 -5.88 -16.24
CA GLU A 257 19.55 -7.18 -15.55
C GLU A 257 18.41 -7.21 -14.51
N GLN A 258 17.81 -6.05 -14.20
CA GLN A 258 16.82 -5.90 -13.13
C GLN A 258 15.60 -6.85 -13.20
N PRO A 259 15.08 -7.24 -14.39
CA PRO A 259 13.95 -8.17 -14.46
C PRO A 259 14.29 -9.59 -14.00
N TRP A 260 15.58 -9.96 -13.98
CA TRP A 260 16.08 -11.30 -13.68
C TRP A 260 17.06 -11.27 -12.49
N LEU A 261 16.70 -10.51 -11.45
CA LEU A 261 17.48 -10.37 -10.21
C LEU A 261 17.57 -11.69 -9.44
N GLY A 262 18.54 -12.50 -9.84
CA GLY A 262 19.20 -13.49 -9.00
C GLY A 262 20.68 -13.50 -9.37
N ASP A 263 21.56 -13.48 -8.37
CA ASP A 263 23.04 -13.47 -8.47
C ASP A 263 23.65 -14.68 -9.22
N ARG A 264 22.90 -15.37 -10.08
CA ARG A 264 23.27 -16.60 -10.77
C ARG A 264 23.98 -16.37 -12.11
N CYS A 265 23.82 -15.18 -12.70
CA CYS A 265 24.28 -14.86 -14.04
C CYS A 265 25.11 -13.56 -14.15
N SER A 266 25.24 -12.80 -13.05
CA SER A 266 26.15 -11.66 -12.93
C SER A 266 27.55 -12.17 -12.61
N SER A 267 28.50 -12.00 -13.52
CA SER A 267 29.93 -12.31 -13.30
C SER A 267 30.64 -11.26 -12.45
#